data_AF-A0A3M1GHI3-F1
#
_entry.id   AF-A0A3M1GHI3-F1
#
_cell.length_a   1.000
_cell.length_b   1.000
_cell.length_c   1.000
_cell.angle_alpha   90.00
_cell.angle_beta   90.00
_cell.angle_gamma   90.00
#
_symmetry.space_group_name_H-M   'P 1'
#
loop_
_entity.id
_entity.type
_entity.pdbx_description
1 polymer ?
#
loop_
_entity_poly.entity_id
_entity_poly.type
_entity_poly.pdbx_seq_one_letter_code
_entity_poly.pdbx_strand_id
1 'polypeptide(L)'
;MSEVYPINIWINEERYEKLQQAGLANLAKEKMAGLKVLAVPTNEQQKDEILKLFPMAKFDSATTKSIELLPRDVKDRIFDLIIQKKTVDVIQDFIEEEKKKRG
;
A
#
# COMPACT_ATOMS: atom_id res chain seq x y z
N MET A 1 18.34 -3.05 11.20
CA MET A 1 17.27 -2.38 10.41
C MET A 1 16.15 -3.39 10.28
N SER A 2 14.93 -3.03 10.68
CA SER A 2 13.76 -3.91 10.52
C SER A 2 13.46 -4.09 9.02
N GLU A 3 13.19 -5.31 8.59
CA GLU A 3 12.83 -5.59 7.19
C GLU A 3 11.44 -5.01 6.89
N VAL A 4 11.25 -4.48 5.68
CA VAL A 4 10.01 -3.84 5.23
C VAL A 4 9.44 -4.65 4.07
N TYR A 5 8.15 -4.94 4.11
CA TYR A 5 7.44 -5.78 3.14
C TYR A 5 6.34 -4.98 2.41
N PRO A 6 6.70 -4.10 1.46
CA PRO A 6 5.77 -3.08 0.98
C PRO A 6 4.56 -3.64 0.23
N ILE A 7 3.50 -2.84 0.17
CA ILE A 7 2.41 -3.00 -0.82
C ILE A 7 2.65 -2.02 -1.95
N ASN A 8 2.71 -2.53 -3.18
CA ASN A 8 2.87 -1.70 -4.36
C ASN A 8 1.51 -1.17 -4.85
N ILE A 9 1.36 0.15 -4.84
CA ILE A 9 0.20 0.87 -5.40
C ILE A 9 0.65 1.57 -6.68
N TRP A 10 0.05 1.20 -7.81
CA TRP A 10 0.28 1.88 -9.08
C TRP A 10 -0.38 3.25 -9.09
N ILE A 11 0.37 4.22 -9.59
CA ILE A 11 0.03 5.64 -9.60
C ILE A 11 -0.15 6.07 -11.05
N ASN A 12 -1.40 6.36 -11.41
CA ASN A 12 -1.75 7.06 -12.65
C ASN A 12 -1.69 8.59 -12.43
N GLU A 13 -2.05 9.36 -13.44
CA GLU A 13 -2.05 10.83 -13.41
C GLU A 13 -2.95 11.39 -12.29
N GLU A 14 -4.20 10.93 -12.18
CA GLU A 14 -5.14 11.37 -11.14
C GLU A 14 -4.60 11.12 -9.71
N ARG A 15 -4.04 9.94 -9.45
CA ARG A 15 -3.41 9.63 -8.16
C ARG A 15 -2.17 10.48 -7.92
N TYR A 16 -1.40 10.75 -8.97
CA TYR A 16 -0.22 11.57 -8.85
C TYR A 16 -0.57 13.00 -8.44
N GLU A 17 -1.60 13.60 -9.04
CA GLU A 17 -2.11 14.92 -8.64
C GLU A 17 -2.53 14.95 -7.16
N LYS A 18 -3.25 13.93 -6.69
CA LYS A 18 -3.62 13.81 -5.27
C LYS A 18 -2.39 13.72 -4.37
N LEU A 19 -1.36 12.96 -4.77
CA LEU A 19 -0.09 12.91 -4.04
C LEU A 19 0.64 14.25 -4.04
N GLN A 20 0.58 15.02 -5.13
CA GLN A 20 1.18 16.37 -5.18
C GLN A 20 0.48 17.30 -4.20
N GLN A 21 -0.85 17.30 -4.17
CA GLN A 21 -1.64 18.10 -3.22
C GLN A 21 -1.39 17.68 -1.75
N ALA A 22 -1.12 16.39 -1.52
CA ALA A 22 -0.78 15.87 -0.20
C ALA A 22 0.69 16.10 0.20
N GLY A 23 1.55 16.57 -0.71
CA GLY A 23 3.00 16.72 -0.46
C GLY A 23 3.78 15.41 -0.45
N LEU A 24 3.23 14.34 -1.04
CA LEU A 24 3.79 12.98 -1.04
C LEU A 24 4.28 12.51 -2.41
N ALA A 25 4.18 13.34 -3.45
CA ALA A 25 4.51 12.95 -4.83
C ALA A 25 5.96 12.48 -5.02
N ASN A 26 6.88 12.95 -4.17
CA ASN A 26 8.30 12.53 -4.16
C ASN A 26 8.51 11.07 -3.71
N LEU A 27 7.51 10.44 -3.08
CA LEU A 27 7.58 9.04 -2.66
C LEU A 27 7.22 8.07 -3.80
N ALA A 28 6.53 8.54 -4.84
CA ALA A 28 6.19 7.73 -6.00
C ALA A 28 7.40 7.61 -6.93
N LYS A 29 7.80 6.37 -7.24
CA LYS A 29 8.97 6.07 -8.08
C LYS A 29 8.55 5.57 -9.45
N GLU A 30 9.22 6.03 -10.50
CA GLU A 30 9.01 5.48 -11.84
C GLU A 30 9.54 4.05 -11.93
N LYS A 31 8.75 3.15 -12.52
CA LYS A 31 9.12 1.73 -12.68
C LYS A 31 9.02 1.24 -14.12
N MET A 32 8.06 1.72 -14.92
CA MET A 32 7.86 1.26 -16.30
C MET A 32 7.27 2.36 -17.18
N ALA A 33 8.00 2.85 -18.18
CA ALA A 33 7.48 3.73 -19.24
C ALA A 33 6.55 4.87 -18.74
N GLY A 34 6.95 5.58 -17.68
CA GLY A 34 6.17 6.68 -17.08
C GLY A 34 5.16 6.25 -16.00
N LEU A 35 4.89 4.96 -15.83
CA LEU A 35 4.12 4.43 -14.69
C LEU A 35 4.92 4.56 -13.41
N LYS A 36 4.30 5.21 -12.42
CA LYS A 36 4.82 5.39 -11.08
C LYS A 36 4.23 4.36 -10.13
N VAL A 37 5.01 3.97 -9.12
CA VAL A 37 4.58 3.11 -8.02
C VAL A 37 4.83 3.81 -6.70
N LEU A 38 3.87 3.74 -5.79
CA LEU A 38 4.03 4.08 -4.39
C LEU A 38 4.20 2.78 -3.60
N ALA A 39 5.35 2.62 -2.97
CA ALA A 39 5.62 1.49 -2.09
C ALA A 39 5.18 1.84 -0.67
N VAL A 40 4.05 1.27 -0.24
CA VAL A 40 3.49 1.52 1.10
C VAL A 40 4.15 0.57 2.09
N PRO A 41 4.87 1.06 3.12
CA PRO A 41 5.66 0.20 3.99
C PRO A 41 4.76 -0.65 4.89
N THR A 42 5.16 -1.90 5.12
CA THR A 42 4.64 -2.73 6.21
C THR A 42 5.79 -3.36 6.98
N ASN A 43 5.58 -3.59 8.27
CA ASN A 43 6.44 -4.49 9.06
C ASN A 43 5.97 -5.95 8.95
N GLU A 44 6.66 -6.87 9.62
CA GLU A 44 6.36 -8.30 9.59
C GLU A 44 4.96 -8.62 10.13
N GLN A 45 4.60 -8.03 11.27
CA GLN A 45 3.29 -8.26 11.91
C GLN A 45 2.15 -7.76 11.00
N GLN A 46 2.29 -6.58 10.42
CA GLN A 46 1.31 -6.00 9.49
C GLN A 46 1.17 -6.85 8.22
N LYS A 47 2.29 -7.34 7.68
CA LYS A 47 2.29 -8.26 6.53
C LYS A 47 1.48 -9.52 6.85
N ASP A 48 1.74 -10.17 7.98
CA ASP A 48 1.04 -11.38 8.38
C ASP A 48 -0.46 -11.13 8.58
N GLU A 49 -0.83 -10.01 9.21
CA GLU A 49 -2.23 -9.63 9.41
C GLU A 49 -2.96 -9.35 8.08
N ILE A 50 -2.31 -8.68 7.14
CA ILE A 50 -2.87 -8.46 5.79
C ILE A 50 -3.10 -9.80 5.07
N LEU A 51 -2.13 -10.72 5.11
CA LEU A 51 -2.29 -12.03 4.47
C LEU A 51 -3.42 -12.87 5.10
N LYS A 52 -3.67 -12.72 6.40
CA LYS A 52 -4.83 -13.35 7.07
C LYS A 52 -6.15 -12.74 6.63
N LEU A 53 -6.22 -11.40 6.53
CA LEU A 53 -7.44 -10.68 6.14
C LEU A 53 -7.80 -10.89 4.65
N PHE A 54 -6.78 -11.10 3.82
CA PHE A 54 -6.92 -11.26 2.38
C PHE A 54 -6.19 -12.53 1.88
N PRO A 55 -6.80 -13.73 2.01
CA PRO A 55 -6.15 -15.00 1.64
C PRO A 55 -5.72 -15.12 0.16
N MET A 56 -6.25 -14.27 -0.71
CA MET A 56 -5.87 -14.19 -2.13
C MET A 56 -4.57 -13.40 -2.35
N ALA A 57 -4.19 -12.55 -1.40
CA ALA A 57 -2.92 -11.83 -1.44
C ALA A 57 -1.75 -12.80 -1.21
N LYS A 58 -0.61 -12.50 -1.82
CA LYS A 58 0.61 -13.31 -1.69
C LYS A 58 1.79 -12.43 -1.37
N PHE A 59 2.64 -12.90 -0.48
CA PHE A 59 3.95 -12.30 -0.30
C PHE A 59 4.94 -12.90 -1.30
N ASP A 60 5.49 -12.07 -2.18
CA ASP A 60 6.56 -12.49 -3.10
C ASP A 60 7.91 -12.42 -2.39
N SER A 61 8.30 -13.52 -1.74
CA SER A 61 9.61 -13.63 -1.09
C SER A 61 10.79 -13.77 -2.06
N ALA A 62 10.53 -14.08 -3.34
CA ALA A 62 11.56 -14.47 -4.30
C ALA A 62 12.17 -13.28 -5.05
N THR A 63 11.37 -12.26 -5.38
CA THR A 63 11.86 -11.16 -6.23
C THR A 63 11.66 -9.77 -5.63
N THR A 64 10.41 -9.37 -5.40
CA THR A 64 10.06 -7.99 -5.05
C THR A 64 10.01 -7.75 -3.56
N LYS A 65 9.91 -8.82 -2.75
CA LYS A 65 9.69 -8.75 -1.30
C LYS A 65 8.49 -7.88 -0.93
N SER A 66 7.46 -7.85 -1.76
CA SER A 66 6.22 -7.11 -1.55
C SER A 66 5.00 -8.02 -1.40
N ILE A 67 3.94 -7.47 -0.83
CA ILE A 67 2.61 -8.08 -0.78
C ILE A 67 1.89 -7.75 -2.10
N GLU A 68 1.57 -8.78 -2.85
CA GLU A 68 0.96 -8.73 -4.18
C GLU A 68 -0.45 -9.32 -4.17
N LEU A 69 -1.17 -9.13 -5.29
CA LEU A 69 -2.51 -9.70 -5.52
C LEU A 69 -3.61 -9.25 -4.54
N LEU A 70 -3.41 -8.13 -3.82
CA LEU A 70 -4.50 -7.47 -3.11
C LEU A 70 -5.57 -6.99 -4.10
N PRO A 71 -6.87 -7.14 -3.76
CA PRO A 71 -7.98 -6.60 -4.56
C PRO A 71 -7.82 -5.11 -4.86
N ARG A 72 -8.37 -4.67 -6.00
CA ARG A 72 -8.25 -3.27 -6.43
C ARG A 72 -8.86 -2.31 -5.41
N ASP A 73 -10.08 -2.60 -4.94
CA ASP A 73 -10.80 -1.80 -3.94
C ASP A 73 -10.01 -1.66 -2.62
N VAL A 74 -9.27 -2.70 -2.23
CA VAL A 74 -8.38 -2.66 -1.07
C VAL A 74 -7.21 -1.69 -1.30
N LYS A 75 -6.56 -1.76 -2.45
CA LYS A 75 -5.48 -0.82 -2.81
C LYS A 75 -5.99 0.61 -2.91
N ASP A 76 -7.20 0.81 -3.42
CA ASP A 76 -7.84 2.11 -3.55
C ASP A 76 -8.11 2.71 -2.16
N ARG A 77 -8.64 1.93 -1.22
CA ARG A 77 -8.85 2.36 0.17
C ARG A 77 -7.55 2.69 0.92
N ILE A 78 -6.50 1.90 0.74
CA ILE A 78 -5.18 2.20 1.32
C ILE A 78 -4.69 3.55 0.77
N PHE A 79 -4.83 3.77 -0.53
CA PHE A 79 -4.45 5.04 -1.16
C PHE A 79 -5.26 6.22 -0.61
N ASP A 80 -6.58 6.06 -0.45
CA ASP A 80 -7.43 7.11 0.11
C ASP A 80 -7.02 7.47 1.54
N LEU A 81 -6.68 6.48 2.38
CA LEU A 81 -6.13 6.71 3.71
C LEU A 81 -4.81 7.48 3.67
N ILE A 82 -3.93 7.19 2.70
CA ILE A 82 -2.66 7.91 2.51
C ILE A 82 -2.93 9.38 2.20
N ILE A 83 -3.87 9.67 1.30
CA ILE A 83 -4.22 11.05 0.94
C ILE A 83 -4.86 11.77 2.12
N GLN A 84 -5.78 11.12 2.84
CA GLN A 84 -6.46 11.68 4.00
C GLN A 84 -5.48 12.01 5.14
N LYS A 85 -4.56 11.09 5.46
CA LYS A 85 -3.61 11.24 6.57
C LYS A 85 -2.32 11.95 6.16
N LYS A 86 -2.10 12.16 4.87
CA LYS A 86 -0.86 12.73 4.28
C LYS A 86 0.41 12.00 4.76
N THR A 87 0.34 10.67 4.88
CA THR A 87 1.47 9.81 5.23
C THR A 87 1.30 8.43 4.59
N VAL A 88 2.38 7.71 4.37
CA VAL A 88 2.36 6.30 3.90
C VAL A 88 2.21 5.30 5.04
N ASP A 89 2.39 5.73 6.29
CA ASP A 89 2.30 4.87 7.49
C ASP A 89 0.85 4.67 7.92
N VAL A 90 0.02 4.09 7.04
CA VAL A 90 -1.44 3.94 7.24
C VAL A 90 -1.91 2.51 7.44
N ILE A 91 -1.00 1.54 7.31
CA ILE A 91 -1.36 0.13 7.22
C ILE A 91 -1.95 -0.40 8.54
N GLN A 92 -1.46 0.08 9.67
CA GLN A 92 -2.04 -0.27 10.97
C GLN A 92 -3.50 0.19 11.07
N ASP A 93 -3.78 1.44 10.70
CA ASP A 93 -5.15 1.98 10.70
C ASP A 93 -6.05 1.20 9.75
N PHE A 94 -5.55 0.89 8.56
CA PHE A 94 -6.28 0.10 7.57
C PHE A 94 -6.66 -1.29 8.10
N ILE A 95 -5.73 -1.99 8.76
CA ILE A 95 -5.99 -3.30 9.38
C ILE A 95 -7.08 -3.20 10.45
N GLU A 96 -7.03 -2.18 11.29
CA GLU A 96 -8.03 -1.97 12.35
C GLU A 96 -9.41 -1.66 11.78
N GLU A 97 -9.50 -0.81 10.75
CA GLU A 97 -10.74 -0.54 10.02
C GLU A 97 -11.31 -1.81 9.37
N GLU A 98 -10.45 -2.62 8.77
CA GLU A 98 -10.87 -3.85 8.09
C GLU A 98 -11.40 -4.90 9.07
N LYS A 99 -10.75 -5.05 10.23
CA LYS A 99 -11.23 -5.93 11.30
C LYS A 99 -12.59 -5.47 11.83
N LYS A 100 -12.78 -4.16 12.06
CA LYS A 100 -14.06 -3.58 12.51
C LYS A 100 -15.20 -3.78 11.51
N LYS A 101 -14.90 -3.82 10.20
CA LYS A 101 -15.91 -4.06 9.15
C LYS A 101 -16.36 -5.52 9.06
N ARG A 102 -15.56 -6.45 9.57
CA ARG A 102 -15.78 -7.91 9.45
C ARG A 102 -16.31 -8.56 10.72
N GLY A 103 -16.16 -7.90 11.87
CA GLY A 103 -16.75 -8.30 13.14
C GLY A 103 -18.14 -7.72 13.31
#